data_AF-A0A062I5F6-F1
#
_entry.id   AF-A0A062I5F6-F1
#
_cell.length_a   1.000
_cell.length_b   1.000
_cell.length_c   1.000
_cell.angle_alpha   90.00
_cell.angle_beta   90.00
_cell.angle_gamma   90.00
#
_symmetry.space_group_name_H-M   'P 1'
#
loop_
_entity.id
_entity.type
_entity.pdbx_description
1 polymer ?
#
loop_
_entity_poly.entity_id
_entity_poly.type
_entity_poly.pdbx_seq_one_letter_code
_entity_poly.pdbx_strand_id
1 'polypeptide(L)'
;MIVDNFAGGGGTSTGLEKAFGRPVDIAINHDPKAIAMHRANHPNTRHFCEDVWDVDPVKVTNNQPVGLVWLSPDCKHFSKAKGGKPVEKKIRGLAWIALRWADLTRPRIIMLENVEEFKTWGRLGKDGFPSKKHKGETFRCFVNALRHQGYKVEWRVMSARDYGSPTLRRRFFLVARRDSFPIVWPKPTHASPDTKAVKTGKLKPWRITIMAR
;
A
#
# COMPACT_ATOMS: atom_id res chain seq x y z
N MET A 1 2.71 -17.72 3.21
CA MET A 1 3.40 -16.88 2.22
C MET A 1 3.14 -15.39 2.43
N ILE A 2 4.05 -14.54 1.98
CA ILE A 2 3.99 -13.07 1.87
C ILE A 2 4.07 -12.72 0.38
N VAL A 3 3.10 -11.96 -0.12
CA VAL A 3 3.01 -11.57 -1.53
C VAL A 3 3.04 -10.04 -1.66
N ASP A 4 3.99 -9.51 -2.42
CA ASP A 4 4.11 -8.08 -2.75
C ASP A 4 3.59 -7.83 -4.18
N ASN A 5 2.39 -7.26 -4.30
CA ASN A 5 1.82 -6.83 -5.57
C ASN A 5 2.25 -5.40 -5.87
N PHE A 6 2.49 -5.11 -7.15
CA PHE A 6 3.03 -3.83 -7.62
C PHE A 6 4.45 -3.58 -7.06
N ALA A 7 5.24 -4.65 -6.97
CA ALA A 7 6.56 -4.64 -6.39
C ALA A 7 7.49 -3.77 -7.23
N GLY A 8 7.69 -2.51 -6.84
CA GLY A 8 8.61 -1.58 -7.50
C GLY A 8 10.07 -1.97 -7.24
N GLY A 9 10.92 -1.01 -6.90
CA GLY A 9 12.33 -1.30 -6.58
C GLY A 9 12.60 -2.14 -5.31
N GLY A 10 11.56 -2.64 -4.61
CA GLY A 10 11.70 -3.48 -3.41
C GLY A 10 11.66 -2.75 -2.06
N GLY A 11 11.32 -1.46 -2.03
CA GLY A 11 11.26 -0.69 -0.78
C GLY A 11 10.28 -1.27 0.26
N THR A 12 9.10 -1.70 -0.18
CA THR A 12 8.13 -2.40 0.68
C THR A 12 8.66 -3.75 1.11
N SER A 13 9.12 -4.58 0.18
CA SER A 13 9.68 -5.90 0.47
C SER A 13 10.80 -5.81 1.51
N THR A 14 11.73 -4.86 1.38
CA THR A 14 12.76 -4.60 2.40
C THR A 14 12.17 -4.34 3.79
N GLY A 15 11.08 -3.57 3.88
CA GLY A 15 10.38 -3.30 5.14
C GLY A 15 9.72 -4.56 5.71
N LEU A 16 9.07 -5.37 4.87
CA LEU A 16 8.44 -6.63 5.26
C LEU A 16 9.48 -7.64 5.75
N GLU A 17 10.59 -7.80 5.03
CA GLU A 17 11.65 -8.75 5.40
C GLU A 17 12.28 -8.41 6.75
N LYS A 18 12.52 -7.11 7.01
CA LYS A 18 12.98 -6.64 8.32
C LYS A 18 11.98 -6.92 9.43
N ALA A 19 10.68 -6.74 9.15
CA ALA A 19 9.63 -6.95 10.15
C ALA A 19 9.41 -8.43 10.49
N PHE A 20 9.52 -9.32 9.49
CA PHE A 20 9.26 -10.76 9.66
C PHE A 20 10.52 -11.60 9.84
N GLY A 21 11.72 -11.03 9.65
CA GLY A 21 12.99 -11.76 9.71
C GLY A 21 13.15 -12.84 8.64
N ARG A 22 12.42 -12.73 7.52
CA ARG A 22 12.43 -13.69 6.41
C ARG A 22 12.10 -13.03 5.07
N PRO A 23 12.53 -13.59 3.93
CA PRO A 23 12.23 -13.06 2.60
C PRO A 23 10.73 -12.95 2.28
N VAL A 24 10.38 -12.01 1.39
CA VAL A 24 9.08 -12.03 0.70
C VAL A 24 9.04 -13.23 -0.24
N ASP A 25 7.94 -13.98 -0.25
CA ASP A 25 7.82 -15.20 -1.04
C ASP A 25 7.61 -14.91 -2.53
N ILE A 26 6.74 -13.93 -2.85
CA ILE A 26 6.35 -13.58 -4.23
C ILE A 26 6.35 -12.07 -4.41
N ALA A 27 6.90 -11.59 -5.52
CA ALA A 27 6.81 -10.21 -5.99
C ALA A 27 6.26 -10.14 -7.42
N ILE A 28 5.28 -9.27 -7.67
CA ILE A 28 4.60 -9.13 -8.96
C ILE A 28 4.72 -7.67 -9.45
N ASN A 29 5.21 -7.48 -10.67
CA ASN A 29 5.20 -6.19 -11.35
C ASN A 29 5.23 -6.40 -12.87
N HIS A 30 4.60 -5.51 -13.65
CA HIS A 30 4.61 -5.60 -15.11
C HIS A 30 5.87 -5.00 -15.74
N ASP A 31 6.63 -4.16 -15.02
CA ASP A 31 7.85 -3.51 -15.53
C ASP A 31 9.09 -4.41 -15.34
N PRO A 32 9.73 -4.88 -16.42
CA PRO A 32 10.94 -5.70 -16.34
C PRO A 32 12.09 -5.01 -15.61
N LYS A 33 12.21 -3.67 -15.69
CA LYS A 33 13.26 -2.92 -14.99
C LYS A 33 13.04 -2.90 -13.49
N ALA A 34 11.78 -2.75 -13.07
CA ALA A 34 11.42 -2.84 -11.65
C ALA A 34 11.73 -4.24 -11.11
N ILE A 35 11.36 -5.30 -11.85
CA ILE A 35 11.68 -6.69 -11.47
C ILE A 35 13.19 -6.93 -11.42
N ALA A 36 13.97 -6.42 -12.38
CA ALA A 36 15.42 -6.58 -12.38
C ALA A 36 16.05 -5.94 -11.12
N MET A 37 15.66 -4.71 -10.78
CA MET A 37 16.10 -4.04 -9.55
C MET A 37 15.65 -4.81 -8.31
N HIS A 38 14.39 -5.24 -8.26
CA HIS A 38 13.85 -5.98 -7.13
C HIS A 38 14.58 -7.31 -6.92
N ARG A 39 14.93 -8.03 -8.00
CA ARG A 39 15.66 -9.30 -7.92
C ARG A 39 17.07 -9.13 -7.40
N ALA A 40 17.74 -8.03 -7.76
CA ALA A 40 19.07 -7.72 -7.21
C ALA A 40 19.04 -7.51 -5.69
N ASN A 41 17.97 -6.89 -5.17
CA ASN A 41 17.80 -6.63 -3.74
C ASN A 41 17.19 -7.80 -2.95
N HIS A 42 16.38 -8.63 -3.61
CA HIS A 42 15.61 -9.72 -3.01
C HIS A 42 15.79 -11.03 -3.81
N PRO A 43 16.98 -11.64 -3.80
CA PRO A 43 17.30 -12.80 -4.65
C PRO A 43 16.52 -14.07 -4.26
N ASN A 44 16.01 -14.15 -3.04
CA ASN A 44 15.23 -15.28 -2.53
C ASN A 44 13.73 -15.18 -2.82
N THR A 45 13.27 -14.08 -3.42
CA THR A 45 11.86 -13.88 -3.79
C THR A 45 11.59 -14.45 -5.18
N ARG A 46 10.43 -15.07 -5.39
CA ARG A 46 9.98 -15.45 -6.73
C ARG A 46 9.31 -14.26 -7.42
N HIS A 47 9.85 -13.84 -8.56
CA HIS A 47 9.33 -12.70 -9.32
C HIS A 47 8.45 -13.12 -10.50
N PHE A 48 7.32 -12.45 -10.65
CA PHE A 48 6.45 -12.55 -11.83
C PHE A 48 6.42 -11.20 -12.55
N CYS A 49 6.88 -11.19 -13.80
CA CYS A 49 6.89 -10.01 -14.65
C CYS A 49 5.60 -9.94 -15.48
N GLU A 50 4.48 -9.66 -14.83
CA GLU A 50 3.13 -9.81 -15.39
C GLU A 50 2.24 -8.61 -15.02
N ASP A 51 1.22 -8.32 -15.84
CA ASP A 51 0.12 -7.45 -15.41
C ASP A 51 -0.64 -8.16 -14.28
N VAL A 52 -0.90 -7.44 -13.19
CA VAL A 52 -1.65 -7.93 -12.03
C VAL A 52 -3.07 -8.40 -12.39
N TRP A 53 -3.63 -7.95 -13.50
CA TRP A 53 -4.90 -8.44 -14.02
C TRP A 53 -4.80 -9.87 -14.58
N ASP A 54 -3.64 -10.27 -15.07
CA ASP A 54 -3.43 -11.57 -15.72
C ASP A 54 -2.93 -12.63 -14.74
N VAL A 55 -2.35 -12.21 -13.61
CA VAL A 55 -1.92 -13.11 -12.53
C VAL A 55 -3.09 -13.86 -11.92
N ASP A 56 -2.99 -15.19 -11.85
CA ASP A 56 -3.87 -16.06 -11.08
C ASP A 56 -3.30 -16.28 -9.66
N PRO A 57 -3.92 -15.72 -8.60
CA PRO A 57 -3.47 -15.87 -7.22
C PRO A 57 -3.28 -17.32 -6.77
N VAL A 58 -4.12 -18.26 -7.21
CA VAL A 58 -4.04 -19.67 -6.79
C VAL A 58 -2.83 -20.33 -7.44
N LYS A 59 -2.61 -20.10 -8.73
CA LYS A 59 -1.44 -20.65 -9.45
C LYS A 59 -0.13 -20.08 -8.92
N VAL A 60 -0.01 -18.77 -8.78
CA VAL A 60 1.26 -18.16 -8.36
C VAL A 60 1.61 -18.51 -6.91
N THR A 61 0.63 -18.85 -6.07
CA THR A 61 0.87 -19.33 -4.70
C THR A 61 0.98 -20.85 -4.62
N ASN A 62 0.80 -21.58 -5.71
CA ASN A 62 0.63 -23.04 -5.71
C ASN A 62 -0.42 -23.50 -4.68
N ASN A 63 -1.50 -22.74 -4.55
CA ASN A 63 -2.57 -22.90 -3.57
C ASN A 63 -2.11 -23.00 -2.11
N GLN A 64 -0.92 -22.48 -1.78
CA GLN A 64 -0.41 -22.48 -0.43
C GLN A 64 -1.05 -21.36 0.41
N PRO A 65 -1.20 -21.54 1.74
CA PRO A 65 -1.77 -20.51 2.60
C PRO A 65 -1.03 -19.18 2.56
N VAL A 66 -1.77 -18.10 2.27
CA VAL A 66 -1.24 -16.74 2.24
C VAL A 66 -1.43 -16.05 3.59
N GLY A 67 -0.34 -15.61 4.19
CA GLY A 67 -0.35 -14.86 5.45
C GLY A 67 -0.58 -13.38 5.22
N LEU A 68 0.13 -12.79 4.24
CA LEU A 68 0.04 -11.37 3.93
C LEU A 68 0.04 -11.14 2.42
N VAL A 69 -0.88 -10.29 1.97
CA VAL A 69 -0.85 -9.67 0.65
C VAL A 69 -0.62 -8.18 0.85
N TRP A 70 0.45 -7.65 0.25
CA TRP A 70 0.68 -6.22 0.13
C TRP A 70 0.28 -5.74 -1.26
N LEU A 71 -0.34 -4.56 -1.34
CA LEU A 71 -0.68 -3.89 -2.58
C LEU A 71 -0.26 -2.41 -2.55
N SER A 72 0.53 -1.99 -3.53
CA SER A 72 0.83 -0.57 -3.79
C SER A 72 0.36 -0.16 -5.20
N PRO A 73 -0.96 -0.20 -5.49
CA PRO A 73 -1.48 0.10 -6.83
C PRO A 73 -1.16 1.54 -7.25
N ASP A 74 -1.04 1.76 -8.56
CA ASP A 74 -0.68 3.06 -9.12
C ASP A 74 -1.59 4.19 -8.58
N CYS A 75 -0.94 5.21 -8.01
CA CYS A 75 -1.58 6.35 -7.38
C CYS A 75 -1.73 7.57 -8.31
N LYS A 76 -1.20 7.54 -9.54
CA LYS A 76 -1.15 8.64 -10.50
C LYS A 76 -2.49 9.32 -10.67
N HIS A 77 -3.57 8.55 -10.74
CA HIS A 77 -4.93 9.09 -10.92
C HIS A 77 -5.65 9.53 -9.65
N PHE A 78 -4.98 9.42 -8.50
CA PHE A 78 -5.41 9.99 -7.22
C PHE A 78 -4.53 11.17 -6.81
N SER A 79 -3.26 11.17 -7.24
CA SER A 79 -2.27 12.17 -6.87
C SER A 79 -2.62 13.57 -7.39
N LYS A 80 -2.48 14.56 -6.50
CA LYS A 80 -2.56 15.99 -6.84
C LYS A 80 -1.50 16.42 -7.87
N ALA A 81 -0.36 15.71 -7.91
CA ALA A 81 0.78 16.04 -8.77
C ALA A 81 0.52 15.80 -10.27
N LYS A 82 -0.57 15.10 -10.64
CA LYS A 82 -0.88 14.80 -12.04
C LYS A 82 -1.36 16.03 -12.83
N GLY A 83 -1.77 17.11 -12.15
CA GLY A 83 -2.47 18.22 -12.79
C GLY A 83 -3.85 17.80 -13.35
N GLY A 84 -4.62 18.76 -13.85
CA GLY A 84 -6.02 18.60 -14.29
C GLY A 84 -6.24 17.79 -15.57
N LYS A 85 -5.57 16.65 -15.76
CA LYS A 85 -5.76 15.75 -16.91
C LYS A 85 -6.79 14.65 -16.61
N PRO A 86 -7.67 14.28 -17.58
CA PRO A 86 -8.63 13.18 -17.44
C PRO A 86 -7.98 11.89 -16.93
N VAL A 87 -8.70 11.12 -16.11
CA VAL A 87 -8.15 9.92 -15.45
C VAL A 87 -8.61 8.62 -16.12
N GLU A 88 -7.75 7.59 -16.07
CA GLU A 88 -8.03 6.30 -16.67
C GLU A 88 -8.69 5.35 -15.67
N LYS A 89 -9.83 4.76 -16.05
CA LYS A 89 -10.60 3.87 -15.18
C LYS A 89 -9.84 2.58 -14.83
N LYS A 90 -9.10 1.98 -15.78
CA LYS A 90 -8.33 0.75 -15.55
C LYS A 90 -7.28 0.94 -14.46
N ILE A 91 -6.46 1.99 -14.56
CA ILE A 91 -5.40 2.29 -13.59
C ILE A 91 -6.00 2.69 -12.23
N ARG A 92 -7.06 3.52 -12.21
CA ARG A 92 -7.74 3.90 -10.98
C ARG A 92 -8.45 2.72 -10.29
N GLY A 93 -8.72 1.65 -11.04
CA GLY A 93 -9.35 0.40 -10.58
C GLY A 93 -8.38 -0.65 -10.02
N LEU A 94 -7.06 -0.43 -10.08
CA LEU A 94 -6.07 -1.44 -9.66
C LEU A 94 -6.23 -1.90 -8.21
N ALA A 95 -6.77 -1.06 -7.32
CA ALA A 95 -7.05 -1.45 -5.94
C ALA A 95 -8.05 -2.62 -5.83
N TRP A 96 -8.93 -2.83 -6.82
CA TRP A 96 -9.85 -3.96 -6.84
C TRP A 96 -9.16 -5.32 -6.89
N ILE A 97 -7.89 -5.39 -7.31
CA ILE A 97 -7.06 -6.61 -7.22
C ILE A 97 -7.01 -7.15 -5.78
N ALA A 98 -7.12 -6.29 -4.76
CA ALA A 98 -7.22 -6.71 -3.37
C ALA A 98 -8.41 -7.66 -3.12
N LEU A 99 -9.57 -7.40 -3.74
CA LEU A 99 -10.75 -8.27 -3.60
C LEU A 99 -10.56 -9.61 -4.29
N ARG A 100 -9.84 -9.64 -5.42
CA ARG A 100 -9.51 -10.89 -6.12
C ARG A 100 -8.61 -11.78 -5.25
N TRP A 101 -7.59 -11.20 -4.62
CA TRP A 101 -6.75 -11.92 -3.66
C TRP A 101 -7.54 -12.41 -2.44
N ALA A 102 -8.39 -11.54 -1.90
CA ALA A 102 -9.29 -11.84 -0.78
C ALA A 102 -10.24 -13.00 -1.07
N ASP A 103 -10.77 -13.09 -2.29
CA ASP A 103 -11.68 -14.13 -2.72
C ASP A 103 -10.96 -15.48 -2.94
N LEU A 104 -9.89 -15.47 -3.73
CA LEU A 104 -9.26 -16.69 -4.24
C LEU A 104 -8.31 -17.36 -3.25
N THR A 105 -7.62 -16.58 -2.41
CA THR A 105 -6.58 -17.12 -1.49
C THR A 105 -6.86 -16.82 -0.04
N ARG A 106 -7.87 -15.97 0.23
CA ARG A 106 -8.32 -15.52 1.55
C ARG A 106 -7.17 -15.25 2.54
N PRO A 107 -6.18 -14.40 2.20
CA PRO A 107 -5.02 -14.15 3.04
C PRO A 107 -5.40 -13.70 4.45
N ARG A 108 -4.60 -14.02 5.46
CA ARG A 108 -4.89 -13.57 6.86
C ARG A 108 -4.92 -12.04 6.96
N ILE A 109 -4.03 -11.36 6.24
CA ILE A 109 -3.88 -9.91 6.23
C ILE A 109 -3.75 -9.42 4.79
N ILE A 110 -4.45 -8.34 4.47
CA ILE A 110 -4.25 -7.53 3.27
C ILE A 110 -3.84 -6.14 3.72
N MET A 111 -2.74 -5.64 3.17
CA MET A 111 -2.26 -4.28 3.40
C MET A 111 -2.22 -3.53 2.08
N LEU A 112 -2.63 -2.26 2.10
CA LEU A 112 -2.63 -1.39 0.93
C LEU A 112 -2.01 -0.04 1.26
N GLU A 113 -1.06 0.40 0.45
CA GLU A 113 -0.47 1.73 0.51
C GLU A 113 -0.89 2.58 -0.70
N ASN A 114 -1.18 3.85 -0.44
CA ASN A 114 -1.48 4.81 -1.49
C ASN A 114 -1.29 6.28 -1.04
N VAL A 115 -1.63 7.24 -1.89
CA VAL A 115 -1.72 8.65 -1.51
C VAL A 115 -2.95 8.92 -0.63
N GLU A 116 -2.93 10.01 0.14
CA GLU A 116 -4.04 10.39 1.03
C GLU A 116 -5.37 10.57 0.27
N GLU A 117 -5.29 11.03 -0.98
CA GLU A 117 -6.41 11.26 -1.87
C GLU A 117 -7.12 9.97 -2.31
N PHE A 118 -6.56 8.78 -2.05
CA PHE A 118 -7.23 7.51 -2.31
C PHE A 118 -8.61 7.41 -1.62
N LYS A 119 -8.76 8.03 -0.45
CA LYS A 119 -10.06 8.17 0.27
C LYS A 119 -11.13 8.90 -0.55
N THR A 120 -10.74 9.65 -1.58
CA THR A 120 -11.64 10.39 -2.46
C THR A 120 -12.09 9.58 -3.67
N TRP A 121 -11.66 8.32 -3.79
CA TRP A 121 -12.00 7.45 -4.90
C TRP A 121 -13.51 7.37 -5.09
N GLY A 122 -13.95 7.84 -6.26
CA GLY A 122 -15.34 8.02 -6.64
C GLY A 122 -15.49 7.93 -8.15
N ARG A 123 -16.76 7.99 -8.60
CA ARG A 123 -17.16 7.93 -10.00
C ARG A 123 -16.56 9.08 -10.81
N LEU A 124 -16.38 8.84 -12.10
CA LEU A 124 -15.98 9.87 -13.06
C LEU A 124 -17.21 10.50 -13.69
N GLY A 125 -17.14 11.80 -13.98
CA GLY A 125 -18.08 12.48 -14.85
C GLY A 125 -17.92 12.05 -16.30
N LYS A 126 -18.83 12.53 -17.17
CA LYS A 126 -18.77 12.28 -18.62
C LYS A 126 -17.50 12.87 -19.27
N ASP A 127 -16.93 13.86 -18.61
CA ASP A 127 -15.68 14.55 -18.95
C ASP A 127 -14.41 13.77 -18.53
N GLY A 128 -14.56 12.61 -17.88
CA GLY A 128 -13.44 11.80 -17.42
C GLY A 128 -12.78 12.33 -16.13
N PHE A 129 -13.38 13.33 -15.47
CA PHE A 129 -12.88 13.91 -14.21
C PHE A 129 -13.58 13.31 -12.99
N PRO A 130 -12.92 13.25 -11.81
CA PRO A 130 -13.56 12.81 -10.58
C PRO A 130 -14.78 13.69 -10.25
N SER A 131 -15.95 13.08 -10.13
CA SER A 131 -17.16 13.79 -9.75
C SER A 131 -17.09 14.25 -8.30
N LYS A 132 -17.26 15.56 -8.07
CA LYS A 132 -17.32 16.14 -6.72
C LYS A 132 -18.48 15.56 -5.90
N LYS A 133 -19.62 15.28 -6.54
CA LYS A 133 -20.82 14.70 -5.90
C LYS A 133 -20.58 13.29 -5.38
N HIS A 134 -19.80 12.48 -6.11
CA HIS A 134 -19.57 11.07 -5.81
C HIS A 134 -18.23 10.82 -5.09
N LYS A 135 -17.68 11.85 -4.44
CA LYS A 135 -16.37 11.78 -3.77
C LYS A 135 -16.36 10.69 -2.70
N GLY A 136 -15.38 9.79 -2.79
CA GLY A 136 -15.18 8.69 -1.84
C GLY A 136 -16.20 7.56 -1.90
N GLU A 137 -17.18 7.62 -2.82
CA GLU A 137 -18.19 6.56 -2.97
C GLU A 137 -17.55 5.21 -3.28
N THR A 138 -16.66 5.17 -4.28
CA THR A 138 -15.97 3.94 -4.66
C THR A 138 -15.04 3.44 -3.55
N PHE A 139 -14.39 4.34 -2.81
CA PHE A 139 -13.60 3.96 -1.63
C PHE A 139 -14.47 3.28 -0.56
N ARG A 140 -15.66 3.80 -0.27
CA ARG A 140 -16.60 3.18 0.67
C ARG A 140 -17.06 1.80 0.18
N CYS A 141 -17.38 1.67 -1.11
CA CYS A 141 -17.71 0.36 -1.70
C CYS A 141 -16.55 -0.63 -1.58
N PHE A 142 -15.32 -0.18 -1.84
CA PHE A 142 -14.11 -1.01 -1.71
C PHE A 142 -13.92 -1.53 -0.27
N VAL A 143 -14.00 -0.65 0.72
CA VAL A 143 -13.91 -1.02 2.14
C VAL A 143 -15.04 -1.98 2.53
N ASN A 144 -16.26 -1.71 2.08
CA ASN A 144 -17.41 -2.57 2.39
C ASN A 144 -17.28 -3.95 1.73
N ALA A 145 -16.74 -4.04 0.52
CA ALA A 145 -16.52 -5.33 -0.13
C ALA A 145 -15.50 -6.20 0.63
N LEU A 146 -14.39 -5.62 1.11
CA LEU A 146 -13.45 -6.32 1.99
C LEU A 146 -14.13 -6.79 3.29
N ARG A 147 -15.00 -5.95 3.89
CA ARG A 147 -15.77 -6.33 5.09
C ARG A 147 -16.73 -7.48 4.83
N HIS A 148 -17.42 -7.49 3.70
CA HIS A 148 -18.32 -8.59 3.32
C HIS A 148 -17.56 -9.90 3.10
N GLN A 149 -16.28 -9.85 2.69
CA GLN A 149 -15.41 -11.03 2.61
C GLN A 149 -14.86 -11.50 3.97
N GLY A 150 -15.31 -10.89 5.08
CA GLY A 150 -14.98 -11.29 6.44
C GLY A 150 -13.76 -10.60 7.05
N TYR A 151 -13.30 -9.49 6.47
CA TYR A 151 -12.17 -8.73 7.02
C TYR A 151 -12.64 -7.60 7.95
N LYS A 152 -11.98 -7.45 9.10
CA LYS A 152 -11.94 -6.18 9.83
C LYS A 152 -11.04 -5.22 9.05
N VAL A 153 -11.53 -4.01 8.74
CA VAL A 153 -10.80 -3.03 7.91
C VAL A 153 -10.64 -1.72 8.65
N GLU A 154 -9.38 -1.28 8.80
CA GLU A 154 -8.98 0.02 9.34
C GLU A 154 -7.99 0.71 8.39
N TRP A 155 -7.90 2.03 8.45
CA TRP A 155 -6.90 2.79 7.70
C TRP A 155 -6.42 4.02 8.46
N ARG A 156 -5.20 4.47 8.15
CA ARG A 156 -4.61 5.71 8.67
C ARG A 156 -3.79 6.41 7.60
N VAL A 157 -3.69 7.73 7.72
CA VAL A 157 -2.66 8.49 7.00
C VAL A 157 -1.50 8.71 7.95
N MET A 158 -0.31 8.30 7.54
CA MET A 158 0.90 8.34 8.35
C MET A 158 1.99 9.11 7.62
N SER A 159 2.83 9.84 8.37
CA SER A 159 3.97 10.57 7.85
C SER A 159 5.26 9.82 8.13
N ALA A 160 6.11 9.62 7.12
CA ALA A 160 7.36 8.88 7.29
C ALA A 160 8.33 9.55 8.30
N ARG A 161 8.25 10.89 8.46
CA ARG A 161 9.03 11.62 9.47
C ARG A 161 8.73 11.23 10.90
N ASP A 162 7.50 10.81 11.18
CA ASP A 162 7.09 10.37 12.53
C ASP A 162 7.74 9.01 12.88
N TYR A 163 8.36 8.37 11.90
CA TYR A 163 9.09 7.09 12.01
C TYR A 163 10.57 7.23 11.62
N GLY A 164 11.10 8.46 11.59
CA GLY A 164 12.53 8.71 11.45
C GLY A 164 13.06 8.88 10.02
N SER A 165 12.19 8.90 9.01
CA SER A 165 12.61 9.26 7.66
C SER A 165 12.68 10.78 7.49
N PRO A 166 13.73 11.35 6.86
CA PRO A 166 13.85 12.80 6.65
C PRO A 166 12.99 13.25 5.45
N THR A 167 11.68 13.04 5.53
CA THR A 167 10.74 13.42 4.45
C THR A 167 9.34 13.73 4.99
N LEU A 168 8.69 14.74 4.41
CA LEU A 168 7.30 15.10 4.71
C LEU A 168 6.27 14.17 4.05
N ARG A 169 6.72 13.11 3.37
CA ARG A 169 5.87 12.19 2.63
C ARG A 169 4.82 11.55 3.54
N ARG A 170 3.56 11.93 3.33
CA ARG A 170 2.38 11.29 3.92
C ARG A 170 1.84 10.21 2.99
N ARG A 171 1.41 9.10 3.57
CA ARG A 171 0.78 8.00 2.83
C ARG A 171 -0.41 7.44 3.58
N PHE A 172 -1.40 7.05 2.80
CA PHE A 172 -2.55 6.28 3.24
C PHE A 172 -2.13 4.81 3.35
N PHE A 173 -2.45 4.21 4.48
CA PHE A 173 -2.29 2.79 4.73
C PHE A 173 -3.63 2.21 5.15
N LEU A 174 -4.03 1.11 4.53
CA LEU A 174 -5.19 0.31 4.91
C LEU A 174 -4.71 -1.07 5.33
N VAL A 175 -5.29 -1.58 6.42
CA VAL A 175 -5.10 -2.95 6.88
C VAL A 175 -6.47 -3.61 6.95
N ALA A 176 -6.60 -4.73 6.24
CA ALA A 176 -7.75 -5.62 6.29
C ALA A 176 -7.29 -6.96 6.88
N ARG A 177 -7.90 -7.41 7.96
CA ARG A 177 -7.47 -8.58 8.73
C ARG A 177 -8.63 -9.53 9.06
N ARG A 178 -8.42 -10.84 8.95
CA ARG A 178 -9.47 -11.88 9.16
C ARG A 178 -9.10 -13.01 10.12
N ASP A 179 -7.99 -12.88 10.85
CA ASP A 179 -7.47 -13.88 11.79
C ASP A 179 -7.89 -13.61 13.25
N SER A 180 -8.95 -12.81 13.46
CA SER A 180 -9.49 -12.40 14.76
C SER A 180 -8.58 -11.56 15.66
N PHE A 181 -7.33 -11.30 15.28
CA PHE A 181 -6.44 -10.40 16.02
C PHE A 181 -6.77 -8.93 15.74
N PRO A 182 -6.54 -8.02 16.72
CA PRO A 182 -6.73 -6.60 16.49
C PRO A 182 -5.75 -6.05 15.45
N ILE A 183 -6.17 -4.97 14.78
CA ILE A 183 -5.27 -4.15 13.98
C ILE A 183 -4.60 -3.17 14.95
N VAL A 184 -3.27 -3.23 15.03
CA VAL A 184 -2.46 -2.35 15.88
C VAL A 184 -1.57 -1.51 14.99
N TRP A 185 -1.70 -0.19 15.13
CA TRP A 185 -0.91 0.77 14.38
C TRP A 185 0.37 1.10 15.15
N PRO A 186 1.52 1.26 14.46
CA PRO A 186 2.76 1.58 15.15
C PRO A 186 2.66 2.96 15.82
N LYS A 187 3.24 3.08 17.00
CA LYS A 187 3.37 4.37 17.68
C LYS A 187 4.48 5.18 16.99
N PRO A 188 4.30 6.50 16.80
CA PRO A 188 5.38 7.37 16.35
C PRO A 188 6.63 7.20 17.20
N THR A 189 7.80 7.21 16.56
CA THR A 189 9.11 7.19 17.25
C THR A 189 9.78 8.56 17.23
N HIS A 190 9.30 9.46 16.36
CA HIS A 190 9.80 10.81 16.21
C HIS A 190 8.67 11.86 16.24
N ALA A 191 8.98 13.08 16.66
CA ALA A 191 8.04 14.21 16.69
C ALA A 191 8.77 15.55 16.44
N SER A 192 8.02 16.65 16.32
CA SER A 192 8.61 17.99 16.20
C SER A 192 9.53 18.29 17.40
N PRO A 193 10.73 18.88 17.18
CA PRO A 193 11.67 19.24 18.26
C PRO A 193 11.06 20.04 19.40
N ASP A 194 10.05 20.87 19.10
CA ASP A 194 9.43 21.76 20.08
C ASP A 194 8.46 21.07 21.04
N THR A 195 8.09 19.82 20.73
CA THR A 195 7.10 19.08 21.53
C THR A 195 7.66 18.66 22.89
N LYS A 196 6.79 18.64 23.92
CA LYS A 196 7.15 18.14 25.26
C LYS A 196 7.70 16.71 25.21
N ALA A 197 7.18 15.86 24.31
CA ALA A 197 7.63 14.49 24.16
C ALA A 197 9.11 14.40 23.72
N VAL A 198 9.58 15.29 22.84
CA VAL A 198 10.99 15.34 22.46
C VAL A 198 11.83 15.98 23.55
N LYS A 199 11.38 17.10 24.13
CA LYS A 199 12.08 17.79 25.23
C LYS A 199 12.29 16.91 26.47
N THR A 200 11.39 15.95 26.69
CA THR A 200 11.48 14.96 27.79
C THR A 200 12.13 13.64 27.39
N GLY A 201 12.68 13.53 26.17
CA GLY A 201 13.39 12.33 25.69
C GLY A 201 12.49 11.14 25.35
N LYS A 202 11.16 11.27 25.41
CA LYS A 202 10.21 10.17 25.10
C LYS A 202 10.15 9.84 23.61
N LEU A 203 10.37 10.82 22.74
CA LEU A 203 10.44 10.67 21.29
C LEU A 203 11.71 11.32 20.75
N LYS A 204 12.20 10.83 19.62
CA LYS A 204 13.33 11.45 18.91
C LYS A 204 12.86 12.70 18.15
N PRO A 205 13.70 13.73 17.97
CA PRO A 205 13.34 14.85 17.10
C PRO A 205 13.22 14.39 15.64
N TRP A 206 12.32 14.97 14.86
CA TRP A 206 12.27 14.74 13.41
C TRP A 206 13.64 14.99 12.77
N ARG A 207 14.03 14.12 11.84
CA ARG A 207 15.24 14.32 11.05
C ARG A 207 14.99 15.42 10.02
N ILE A 208 15.79 16.48 10.07
CA ILE A 208 15.72 17.60 9.14
C ILE A 208 16.60 17.25 7.93
N THR A 209 16.03 17.25 6.73
CA THR A 209 16.86 17.38 5.52
C THR A 209 17.26 18.85 5.46
N ILE A 210 18.53 19.17 5.72
CA ILE A 210 19.07 20.44 5.26
C ILE A 210 18.87 20.41 3.74
N MET A 211 17.91 21.17 3.21
CA MET A 211 17.95 21.47 1.78
C MET A 211 19.28 22.20 1.60
N ALA A 212 20.22 21.59 0.89
CA ALA A 212 21.42 22.29 0.44
C ALA A 212 20.93 23.61 -0.19
N ARG A 213 21.37 24.72 0.41
CA ARG A 213 21.10 26.06 -0.11
C ARG A 213 21.77 26.23 -1.45
#